data_AF-A0A511FBW9-F1
#
_entry.id   AF-A0A511FBW9-F1
#
_cell.length_a   1.000
_cell.length_b   1.000
_cell.length_c   1.000
_cell.angle_alpha   90.00
_cell.angle_beta   90.00
_cell.angle_gamma   90.00
#
_symmetry.space_group_name_H-M   'P 1'
#
loop_
_entity.id
_entity.type
_entity.pdbx_description
1 polymer ?
#
loop_
_entity_poly.entity_id
_entity_poly.type
_entity_poly.pdbx_seq_one_letter_code
_entity_poly.pdbx_strand_id
1 'polypeptide(L)'
;MFRTARGAWRRFEQSRPATAEFVLFSLISMGMTVLQLALMPVLKWVLGMTALVETTFQVLPVSTNADGSTYFIFDYAAGALPAGGGGLAYFLAVQITLLVAQVVNFFLQRNVTFKSSSNVWRAAAWYAVAYVLITFAAAWVQGFYKDPIYQWMIGRWGATGEAGADVVTMIINALISFVVFFPILKIIFRKEAAGATEERVPASATA
;
A
#
# COMPACT_ATOMS: atom_id res chain seq x y z
N MET A 1 32.17 11.55 -16.07
CA MET A 1 31.76 11.28 -14.67
C MET A 1 30.92 10.00 -14.49
N PHE A 2 29.94 9.69 -15.35
CA PHE A 2 29.10 8.48 -15.21
C PHE A 2 29.80 7.11 -15.37
N ARG A 3 30.93 7.04 -16.10
CA ARG A 3 31.67 5.78 -16.33
C ARG A 3 32.44 5.29 -15.08
N THR A 4 32.97 6.21 -14.27
CA THR A 4 33.68 5.88 -13.03
C THR A 4 32.72 5.43 -11.93
N ALA A 5 31.53 6.03 -11.84
CA ALA A 5 30.49 5.62 -10.89
C ALA A 5 29.99 4.19 -11.16
N ARG A 6 29.76 3.81 -12.43
CA ARG A 6 29.39 2.43 -12.80
C ARG A 6 30.48 1.41 -12.46
N GLY A 7 31.75 1.77 -12.68
CA GLY A 7 32.88 0.90 -12.36
C GLY A 7 33.07 0.70 -10.85
N ALA A 8 32.90 1.77 -10.07
CA ALA A 8 32.93 1.74 -8.61
C ALA A 8 31.77 0.91 -8.04
N TRP A 9 30.55 1.09 -8.58
CA TRP A 9 29.38 0.31 -8.19
C TRP A 9 29.56 -1.18 -8.44
N ARG A 10 30.07 -1.57 -9.62
CA ARG A 10 30.33 -2.98 -9.94
C ARG A 10 31.34 -3.63 -8.98
N ARG A 11 32.40 -2.92 -8.60
CA ARG A 11 33.37 -3.41 -7.62
C ARG A 11 32.76 -3.53 -6.22
N PHE A 12 31.91 -2.58 -5.83
CA PHE A 12 31.18 -2.61 -4.57
C PHE A 12 30.21 -3.80 -4.50
N GLU A 13 29.39 -3.99 -5.53
CA GLU A 13 28.44 -5.10 -5.68
C GLU A 13 29.13 -6.46 -5.59
N GLN A 14 30.28 -6.63 -6.24
CA GLN A 14 31.07 -7.87 -6.17
C GLN A 14 31.68 -8.11 -4.78
N SER A 15 32.11 -7.05 -4.09
CA SER A 15 32.73 -7.17 -2.77
C SER A 15 31.73 -7.40 -1.63
N ARG A 16 30.50 -6.89 -1.76
CA ARG A 16 29.46 -6.92 -0.73
C ARG A 16 28.05 -7.02 -1.35
N PRO A 17 27.66 -8.20 -1.84
CA PRO A 17 26.41 -8.38 -2.58
C PRO A 17 25.17 -8.04 -1.74
N ALA A 18 25.08 -8.55 -0.51
CA ALA A 18 23.94 -8.28 0.38
C ALA A 18 23.80 -6.78 0.73
N THR A 19 24.91 -6.06 0.89
CA THR A 19 24.88 -4.61 1.17
C THR A 19 24.48 -3.82 -0.07
N ALA A 20 24.92 -4.23 -1.27
CA ALA A 20 24.52 -3.59 -2.51
C ALA A 20 23.02 -3.77 -2.81
N GLU A 21 22.49 -4.97 -2.57
CA GLU A 21 21.05 -5.25 -2.64
C GLU A 21 20.26 -4.39 -1.66
N PHE A 22 20.72 -4.29 -0.41
CA PHE A 22 20.09 -3.45 0.60
C PHE A 22 20.10 -1.95 0.22
N VAL A 23 21.21 -1.43 -0.29
CA VAL A 23 21.32 -0.04 -0.74
C VAL A 23 20.38 0.21 -1.92
N LEU A 24 20.31 -0.71 -2.87
CA LEU A 24 19.43 -0.59 -4.02
C LEU A 24 17.96 -0.67 -3.62
N PHE A 25 17.60 -1.61 -2.74
CA PHE A 25 16.29 -1.70 -2.12
C PHE A 25 15.91 -0.40 -1.39
N SER A 26 16.83 0.17 -0.62
CA SER A 26 16.61 1.42 0.11
C SER A 26 16.40 2.61 -0.82
N LEU A 27 17.23 2.77 -1.85
CA LEU A 27 17.09 3.83 -2.86
C LEU A 27 15.78 3.71 -3.62
N ILE A 28 15.40 2.49 -3.98
CA ILE A 28 14.11 2.19 -4.59
C ILE A 28 12.98 2.60 -3.63
N SER A 29 13.00 2.13 -2.39
CA SER A 29 11.96 2.43 -1.39
C SER A 29 11.81 3.94 -1.15
N MET A 30 12.91 4.67 -1.02
CA MET A 30 12.89 6.13 -0.90
C MET A 30 12.33 6.81 -2.14
N GLY A 31 12.75 6.37 -3.34
CA GLY A 31 12.21 6.89 -4.60
C GLY A 31 10.70 6.69 -4.71
N MET A 32 10.19 5.57 -4.21
CA MET A 32 8.77 5.26 -4.17
C MET A 32 8.00 6.11 -3.17
N THR A 33 8.58 6.40 -2.02
CA THR A 33 8.01 7.36 -1.06
C THR A 33 7.95 8.76 -1.67
N VAL A 34 9.02 9.21 -2.33
CA VAL A 34 9.06 10.51 -3.01
C VAL A 34 8.02 10.56 -4.13
N LEU A 35 7.89 9.49 -4.92
CA LEU A 35 6.87 9.37 -5.97
C LEU A 35 5.46 9.55 -5.39
N GLN A 36 5.13 8.86 -4.30
CA GLN A 36 3.84 8.99 -3.63
C GLN A 36 3.59 10.39 -3.08
N LEU A 37 4.60 10.98 -2.43
CA LEU A 37 4.53 12.35 -1.92
C LEU A 37 4.35 13.40 -3.02
N ALA A 38 4.87 13.16 -4.23
CA ALA A 38 4.70 14.04 -5.37
C ALA A 38 3.36 13.81 -6.11
N LEU A 39 2.93 12.56 -6.26
CA LEU A 39 1.67 12.22 -6.95
C LEU A 39 0.44 12.68 -6.17
N MET A 40 0.45 12.55 -4.84
CA MET A 40 -0.73 12.84 -4.04
C MET A 40 -1.21 14.29 -4.17
N PRO A 41 -0.36 15.34 -4.06
CA PRO A 41 -0.76 16.73 -4.31
C PRO A 41 -1.22 16.97 -5.75
N VAL A 42 -0.52 16.39 -6.74
CA VAL A 42 -0.86 16.54 -8.16
C VAL A 42 -2.24 15.96 -8.45
N LEU A 43 -2.51 14.74 -8.00
CA LEU A 43 -3.80 14.08 -8.21
C LEU A 43 -4.93 14.77 -7.44
N LYS A 44 -4.68 15.23 -6.21
CA LYS A 44 -5.62 16.08 -5.47
C LYS A 44 -5.97 17.34 -6.25
N TRP A 45 -4.98 18.00 -6.84
CA TRP A 45 -5.19 19.21 -7.62
C TRP A 45 -5.98 18.93 -8.91
N VAL A 46 -5.58 17.91 -9.68
CA VAL A 46 -6.27 17.53 -10.92
C VAL A 46 -7.71 17.10 -10.68
N LEU A 47 -7.93 16.19 -9.72
CA LEU A 47 -9.27 15.68 -9.42
C LEU A 47 -10.12 16.68 -8.64
N GLY A 48 -9.49 17.58 -7.89
CA GLY A 48 -10.14 18.70 -7.19
C GLY A 48 -10.82 19.70 -8.12
N MET A 49 -10.42 19.76 -9.39
CA MET A 49 -11.06 20.60 -10.40
C MET A 49 -12.30 19.95 -11.05
N THR A 50 -12.66 18.74 -10.63
CA THR A 50 -13.76 17.96 -11.25
C THR A 50 -14.99 17.92 -10.34
N ALA A 51 -16.16 17.65 -10.92
CA ALA A 51 -17.41 17.44 -10.17
C ALA A 51 -17.38 16.21 -9.22
N LEU A 52 -16.31 15.41 -9.27
CA LEU A 52 -16.10 14.27 -8.36
C LEU A 52 -15.90 14.73 -6.90
N VAL A 53 -15.50 15.99 -6.67
CA VAL A 53 -15.42 16.57 -5.31
C VAL A 53 -16.78 16.64 -4.65
N GLU A 54 -17.83 16.91 -5.43
CA GLU A 54 -19.20 17.01 -4.93
C GLU A 54 -19.92 15.65 -4.90
N THR A 55 -19.25 14.59 -5.35
CA THR A 55 -19.78 13.23 -5.31
C THR A 55 -19.38 12.57 -4.00
N THR A 56 -20.35 12.32 -3.12
CA THR A 56 -20.13 11.54 -1.90
C THR A 56 -19.70 10.11 -2.26
N PHE A 57 -18.59 9.65 -1.67
CA PHE A 57 -18.15 8.27 -1.74
C PHE A 57 -18.09 7.68 -0.34
N GLN A 58 -19.28 7.28 0.14
CA GLN A 58 -19.50 6.65 1.43
C GLN A 58 -19.93 5.20 1.21
N VAL A 59 -19.00 4.26 1.37
CA VAL A 59 -19.21 2.86 0.97
C VAL A 59 -18.83 1.91 2.11
N LEU A 60 -19.59 0.81 2.20
CA LEU A 60 -19.50 -0.22 3.23
C LEU A 60 -19.82 0.34 4.63
N PRO A 61 -21.11 0.52 4.97
CA PRO A 61 -21.52 0.83 6.33
C PRO A 61 -21.29 -0.39 7.21
N VAL A 62 -20.50 -0.25 8.28
CA VAL A 62 -20.11 -1.39 9.15
C VAL A 62 -20.39 -1.16 10.62
N SER A 63 -20.57 0.09 11.04
CA SER A 63 -20.92 0.42 12.41
C SER A 63 -21.72 1.72 12.46
N THR A 64 -22.20 2.06 13.64
CA THR A 64 -22.67 3.39 13.99
C THR A 64 -21.58 4.06 14.83
N ASN A 65 -21.25 5.30 14.50
CA ASN A 65 -20.35 6.13 15.28
C ASN A 65 -20.98 6.49 16.64
N ALA A 66 -20.15 6.94 17.59
CA ALA A 66 -20.60 7.32 18.93
C ALA A 66 -21.65 8.45 18.93
N ASP A 67 -21.62 9.29 17.90
CA ASP A 67 -22.53 10.39 17.60
C ASP A 67 -23.82 9.96 16.86
N GLY A 68 -23.99 8.65 16.60
CA GLY A 68 -25.20 8.10 15.97
C GLY A 68 -25.18 8.13 14.43
N SER A 69 -24.14 8.72 13.81
CA SER A 69 -23.92 8.69 12.36
C SER A 69 -23.46 7.30 11.89
N THR A 70 -23.71 6.95 10.62
CA THR A 70 -23.27 5.66 10.06
C THR A 70 -21.77 5.72 9.76
N TYR A 71 -21.01 4.78 10.32
CA TYR A 71 -19.60 4.60 10.02
C TYR A 71 -19.42 3.86 8.69
N PHE A 72 -18.81 4.53 7.71
CA PHE A 72 -18.41 3.95 6.43
C PHE A 72 -16.91 3.65 6.42
N ILE A 73 -16.51 2.48 5.91
CA ILE A 73 -15.08 2.13 5.74
C ILE A 73 -14.36 3.16 4.89
N PHE A 74 -15.03 3.60 3.82
CA PHE A 74 -14.59 4.71 3.01
C PHE A 74 -15.56 5.85 3.27
N ASP A 75 -15.20 6.76 4.15
CA ASP A 75 -16.00 7.94 4.48
C ASP A 75 -15.44 9.19 3.80
N TYR A 76 -15.75 9.34 2.51
CA TYR A 76 -15.37 10.52 1.73
C TYR A 76 -16.61 11.34 1.42
N ALA A 77 -17.02 12.18 2.37
CA ALA A 77 -18.14 13.11 2.20
C ALA A 77 -17.87 14.11 1.06
N ALA A 78 -18.94 14.60 0.40
CA ALA A 78 -18.83 15.63 -0.63
C ALA A 78 -18.22 16.94 -0.10
N GLY A 79 -17.67 17.73 -1.03
CA GLY A 79 -17.13 19.07 -0.80
C GLY A 79 -15.60 19.09 -0.70
N ALA A 80 -15.01 20.23 -1.07
CA ALA A 80 -13.56 20.38 -1.13
C ALA A 80 -12.89 20.38 0.26
N LEU A 81 -11.76 19.69 0.39
CA LEU A 81 -10.89 19.80 1.57
C LEU A 81 -10.37 21.25 1.72
N PRO A 82 -10.19 21.77 2.95
CA PRO A 82 -10.35 21.09 4.24
C PRO A 82 -11.75 21.17 4.85
N ALA A 83 -12.69 21.91 4.23
CA ALA A 83 -14.01 22.17 4.80
C ALA A 83 -15.06 21.07 4.51
N GLY A 84 -14.84 20.25 3.48
CA GLY A 84 -15.63 19.06 3.15
C GLY A 84 -14.80 17.77 3.24
N GLY A 85 -15.37 16.65 2.78
CA GLY A 85 -14.72 15.32 2.86
C GLY A 85 -13.83 14.95 1.66
N GLY A 86 -13.69 15.85 0.69
CA GLY A 86 -12.92 15.66 -0.54
C GLY A 86 -13.61 14.78 -1.60
N GLY A 87 -14.76 14.17 -1.27
CA GLY A 87 -15.58 13.36 -2.15
C GLY A 87 -14.84 12.21 -2.84
N LEU A 88 -15.44 11.71 -3.92
CA LEU A 88 -14.87 10.69 -4.79
C LEU A 88 -13.53 11.15 -5.39
N ALA A 89 -13.33 12.45 -5.58
CA ALA A 89 -12.06 13.01 -6.06
C ALA A 89 -10.90 12.66 -5.12
N TYR A 90 -11.07 12.81 -3.80
CA TYR A 90 -10.01 12.51 -2.85
C TYR A 90 -9.74 11.01 -2.74
N PHE A 91 -10.79 10.18 -2.71
CA PHE A 91 -10.65 8.72 -2.74
C PHE A 91 -9.84 8.28 -3.98
N LEU A 92 -10.21 8.75 -5.17
CA LEU A 92 -9.50 8.40 -6.40
C LEU A 92 -8.06 8.90 -6.39
N ALA A 93 -7.79 10.09 -5.84
CA ALA A 93 -6.42 10.59 -5.71
C ALA A 93 -5.54 9.65 -4.87
N VAL A 94 -6.06 9.18 -3.73
CA VAL A 94 -5.37 8.20 -2.87
C VAL A 94 -5.17 6.88 -3.62
N GLN A 95 -6.23 6.31 -4.19
CA GLN A 95 -6.18 5.00 -4.82
C GLN A 95 -5.29 4.98 -6.07
N ILE A 96 -5.32 6.03 -6.90
CA ILE A 96 -4.46 6.14 -8.09
C ILE A 96 -3.00 6.32 -7.67
N THR A 97 -2.72 7.13 -6.64
CA THR A 97 -1.35 7.29 -6.11
C THR A 97 -0.78 5.95 -5.68
N LEU A 98 -1.54 5.20 -4.88
CA LEU A 98 -1.12 3.90 -4.39
C LEU A 98 -1.02 2.88 -5.52
N LEU A 99 -1.96 2.86 -6.48
CA LEU A 99 -1.91 1.97 -7.63
C LEU A 99 -0.65 2.19 -8.47
N VAL A 100 -0.34 3.44 -8.80
CA VAL A 100 0.89 3.81 -9.52
C VAL A 100 2.11 3.36 -8.72
N ALA A 101 2.10 3.56 -7.41
CA ALA A 101 3.20 3.14 -6.55
C ALA A 101 3.39 1.61 -6.59
N GLN A 102 2.31 0.82 -6.53
CA GLN A 102 2.38 -0.63 -6.61
C GLN A 102 2.87 -1.12 -7.98
N VAL A 103 2.40 -0.51 -9.06
CA VAL A 103 2.82 -0.85 -10.42
C VAL A 103 4.31 -0.60 -10.61
N VAL A 104 4.80 0.57 -10.20
CA VAL A 104 6.24 0.89 -10.30
C VAL A 104 7.04 -0.06 -9.41
N ASN A 105 6.62 -0.30 -8.16
CA ASN A 105 7.27 -1.25 -7.25
C ASN A 105 7.41 -2.64 -7.88
N PHE A 106 6.34 -3.14 -8.50
CA PHE A 106 6.34 -4.45 -9.15
C PHE A 106 7.38 -4.53 -10.28
N PHE A 107 7.39 -3.55 -11.19
CA PHE A 107 8.35 -3.54 -12.29
C PHE A 107 9.79 -3.35 -11.82
N LEU A 108 10.01 -2.55 -10.78
CA LEU A 108 11.33 -2.24 -10.26
C LEU A 108 11.92 -3.45 -9.51
N GLN A 109 11.12 -4.10 -8.64
CA GLN A 109 11.53 -5.34 -7.98
C GLN A 109 11.83 -6.45 -9.01
N ARG A 110 11.03 -6.56 -10.06
CA ARG A 110 11.24 -7.53 -11.14
C ARG A 110 12.51 -7.28 -11.95
N ASN A 111 12.71 -6.05 -12.43
CA ASN A 111 13.82 -5.70 -13.33
C ASN A 111 15.18 -5.70 -12.63
N VAL A 112 15.19 -5.38 -11.33
CA VAL A 112 16.42 -5.26 -10.54
C VAL A 112 16.74 -6.54 -9.77
N THR A 113 15.74 -7.19 -9.19
CA THR A 113 15.96 -8.26 -8.18
C THR A 113 15.81 -9.66 -8.75
N PHE A 114 14.90 -9.90 -9.71
CA PHE A 114 14.54 -11.28 -10.07
C PHE A 114 15.04 -11.79 -11.42
N LYS A 115 15.40 -10.94 -12.41
CA LYS A 115 15.92 -11.35 -13.75
C LYS A 115 15.36 -12.70 -14.27
N SER A 116 14.05 -12.96 -14.12
CA SER A 116 13.46 -14.28 -14.41
C SER A 116 12.24 -14.17 -15.32
N SER A 117 12.18 -15.12 -16.27
CA SER A 117 11.20 -15.27 -17.33
C SER A 117 10.12 -16.31 -16.99
N SER A 118 9.59 -16.30 -15.76
CA SER A 118 8.39 -17.08 -15.42
C SER A 118 7.11 -16.23 -15.51
N ASN A 119 5.94 -16.88 -15.46
CA ASN A 119 4.62 -16.38 -15.89
C ASN A 119 4.15 -15.10 -15.15
N VAL A 120 4.64 -13.96 -15.63
CA VAL A 120 4.52 -12.58 -15.16
C VAL A 120 3.10 -12.20 -14.74
N TRP A 121 2.13 -12.61 -15.55
CA TRP A 121 0.74 -12.22 -15.40
C TRP A 121 0.09 -12.83 -14.17
N ARG A 122 0.47 -14.06 -13.79
CA ARG A 122 -0.07 -14.72 -12.60
C ARG A 122 0.45 -14.07 -11.31
N ALA A 123 1.75 -13.81 -11.23
CA ALA A 123 2.34 -13.13 -10.06
C ALA A 123 1.84 -11.69 -9.93
N ALA A 124 1.76 -10.94 -11.03
CA ALA A 124 1.20 -9.58 -11.03
C ALA A 124 -0.27 -9.56 -10.60
N ALA A 125 -1.08 -10.50 -11.11
CA ALA A 125 -2.50 -10.61 -10.74
C ALA A 125 -2.65 -10.94 -9.25
N TRP A 126 -1.86 -11.88 -8.73
CA TRP A 126 -1.89 -12.22 -7.30
C TRP A 126 -1.40 -11.07 -6.42
N TYR A 127 -0.38 -10.32 -6.84
CA TYR A 127 0.10 -9.15 -6.12
C TYR A 127 -0.96 -8.04 -6.10
N ALA A 128 -1.62 -7.79 -7.24
CA ALA A 128 -2.73 -6.84 -7.32
C ALA A 128 -3.91 -7.25 -6.43
N VAL A 129 -4.29 -8.54 -6.45
CA VAL A 129 -5.34 -9.08 -5.57
C VAL A 129 -4.95 -8.96 -4.10
N ALA A 130 -3.71 -9.30 -3.74
CA ALA A 130 -3.20 -9.14 -2.38
C ALA A 130 -3.31 -7.68 -1.94
N TYR A 131 -2.85 -6.75 -2.77
CA TYR A 131 -2.89 -5.32 -2.49
C TYR A 131 -4.32 -4.82 -2.28
N VAL A 132 -5.27 -5.20 -3.13
CA VAL A 132 -6.69 -4.84 -2.97
C VAL A 132 -7.23 -5.40 -1.65
N LEU A 133 -7.07 -6.69 -1.39
CA LEU A 133 -7.57 -7.33 -0.17
C LEU A 133 -6.98 -6.70 1.09
N ILE A 134 -5.68 -6.44 1.08
CA ILE A 134 -4.96 -5.78 2.17
C ILE A 134 -5.50 -4.37 2.41
N THR A 135 -5.70 -3.59 1.35
CA THR A 135 -6.20 -2.21 1.44
C THR A 135 -7.61 -2.18 2.02
N PHE A 136 -8.50 -3.05 1.54
CA PHE A 136 -9.86 -3.15 2.06
C PHE A 136 -9.89 -3.65 3.51
N ALA A 137 -9.09 -4.65 3.84
CA ALA A 137 -9.03 -5.17 5.21
C ALA A 137 -8.46 -4.13 6.18
N ALA A 138 -7.41 -3.39 5.80
CA ALA A 138 -6.85 -2.32 6.61
C ALA A 138 -7.87 -1.21 6.86
N ALA A 139 -8.56 -0.74 5.81
CA ALA A 139 -9.60 0.26 5.94
C ALA A 139 -10.76 -0.23 6.81
N TRP A 140 -11.21 -1.48 6.63
CA TRP A 140 -12.27 -2.08 7.43
C TRP A 140 -11.92 -2.09 8.91
N VAL A 141 -10.71 -2.56 9.24
CA VAL A 141 -10.29 -2.69 10.63
C VAL A 141 -10.04 -1.31 11.26
N GLN A 142 -9.48 -0.36 10.52
CA GLN A 142 -9.33 1.04 10.95
C GLN A 142 -10.65 1.63 11.45
N GLY A 143 -11.76 1.22 10.84
CA GLY A 143 -13.07 1.71 11.20
C GLY A 143 -13.67 1.27 12.52
N PHE A 144 -13.13 0.24 13.15
CA PHE A 144 -13.60 -0.18 14.48
C PHE A 144 -12.85 0.52 15.60
N TYR A 145 -11.61 0.97 15.35
CA TYR A 145 -10.75 1.48 16.42
C TYR A 145 -10.37 2.95 16.25
N LYS A 146 -10.32 3.51 15.03
CA LYS A 146 -9.79 4.86 14.83
C LYS A 146 -10.65 5.91 15.52
N ASP A 147 -11.94 5.97 15.20
CA ASP A 147 -12.82 7.01 15.73
C ASP A 147 -12.99 6.95 17.26
N PRO A 148 -13.22 5.79 17.90
CA PRO A 148 -13.31 5.70 19.37
C PRO A 148 -12.03 6.15 20.07
N ILE A 149 -10.86 5.82 19.52
CA ILE A 149 -9.56 6.18 20.10
C ILE A 149 -9.32 7.68 19.96
N TYR A 150 -9.56 8.25 18.78
CA TYR A 150 -9.40 9.70 18.59
C TYR A 150 -10.34 10.50 19.49
N GLN A 151 -11.62 10.12 19.58
CA GLN A 151 -12.56 10.81 20.47
C GLN A 151 -12.16 10.70 21.94
N TRP A 152 -11.76 9.51 22.40
CA TRP A 152 -11.34 9.33 23.79
C TRP A 152 -10.08 10.14 24.14
N MET A 153 -9.08 10.14 23.24
CA MET A 153 -7.81 10.85 23.48
C MET A 153 -7.96 12.36 23.34
N ILE A 154 -8.66 12.86 22.32
CA ILE A 154 -8.94 14.29 22.14
C ILE A 154 -9.84 14.80 23.27
N GLY A 155 -10.86 14.05 23.66
CA GLY A 155 -11.73 14.41 24.79
C GLY A 155 -10.97 14.52 26.11
N ARG A 156 -9.90 13.74 26.29
CA ARG A 156 -9.11 13.73 27.53
C ARG A 156 -7.96 14.75 27.56
N TRP A 157 -7.33 15.01 26.41
CA TRP A 157 -6.07 15.77 26.31
C TRP A 157 -6.06 16.87 25.23
N GLY A 158 -7.19 17.16 24.59
CA GLY A 158 -7.30 18.21 23.56
C GLY A 158 -6.36 17.96 22.37
N ALA A 159 -5.65 19.00 21.92
CA ALA A 159 -4.73 18.92 20.78
C ALA A 159 -3.56 17.93 20.99
N THR A 160 -3.14 17.69 22.23
CA THR A 160 -2.13 16.66 22.54
C THR A 160 -2.70 15.24 22.42
N GLY A 161 -4.03 15.11 22.58
CA GLY A 161 -4.76 13.87 22.38
C GLY A 161 -4.77 13.39 20.93
N GLU A 162 -4.78 14.30 19.96
CA GLU A 162 -4.71 13.98 18.53
C GLU A 162 -3.38 13.30 18.17
N ALA A 163 -2.25 13.91 18.56
CA ALA A 163 -0.92 13.32 18.34
C ALA A 163 -0.76 11.97 19.07
N GLY A 164 -1.34 11.84 20.27
CA GLY A 164 -1.37 10.57 20.98
C GLY A 164 -2.19 9.50 20.23
N ALA A 165 -3.33 9.89 19.68
CA ALA A 165 -4.19 9.01 18.90
C ALA A 165 -3.51 8.57 17.60
N ASP A 166 -2.78 9.45 16.92
CA ASP A 166 -1.96 9.10 15.75
C ASP A 166 -0.96 7.99 16.09
N VAL A 167 -0.22 8.14 17.20
CA VAL A 167 0.77 7.14 17.63
C VAL A 167 0.10 5.80 17.96
N VAL A 168 -0.97 5.82 18.75
CA VAL A 168 -1.70 4.60 19.14
C VAL A 168 -2.28 3.90 17.92
N THR A 169 -2.91 4.65 17.02
CA THR A 169 -3.49 4.08 15.81
C THR A 169 -2.42 3.58 14.83
N MET A 170 -1.24 4.20 14.76
CA MET A 170 -0.10 3.65 14.02
C MET A 170 0.36 2.30 14.58
N ILE A 171 0.47 2.18 15.91
CA ILE A 171 0.88 0.92 16.57
C ILE A 171 -0.16 -0.17 16.30
N ILE A 172 -1.45 0.14 16.48
CA ILE A 172 -2.54 -0.80 16.20
C ILE A 172 -2.53 -1.20 14.72
N ASN A 173 -2.37 -0.25 13.80
CA ASN A 173 -2.29 -0.51 12.37
C ASN A 173 -1.12 -1.44 12.04
N ALA A 174 0.04 -1.27 12.68
CA ALA A 174 1.18 -2.17 12.50
C ALA A 174 0.89 -3.59 13.00
N LEU A 175 0.31 -3.74 14.21
CA LEU A 175 -0.04 -5.05 14.77
C LEU A 175 -1.08 -5.79 13.93
N ILE A 176 -2.10 -5.08 13.46
CA ILE A 176 -3.16 -5.63 12.62
C ILE A 176 -2.63 -5.99 11.24
N SER A 177 -1.72 -5.18 10.69
CA SER A 177 -0.99 -5.52 9.46
C SER A 177 -0.29 -6.86 9.60
N PHE A 178 0.37 -7.14 10.73
CA PHE A 178 0.97 -8.46 10.95
C PHE A 178 -0.08 -9.59 10.99
N VAL A 179 -1.18 -9.42 11.73
CA VAL A 179 -2.20 -10.48 11.91
C VAL A 179 -3.00 -10.74 10.64
N VAL A 180 -3.34 -9.71 9.88
CA VAL A 180 -4.21 -9.79 8.71
C VAL A 180 -3.40 -10.03 7.43
N PHE A 181 -2.26 -9.36 7.27
CA PHE A 181 -1.48 -9.49 6.04
C PHE A 181 -0.72 -10.80 6.01
N PHE A 182 -0.25 -11.33 7.16
CA PHE A 182 0.49 -12.59 7.18
C PHE A 182 -0.30 -13.79 6.62
N PRO A 183 -1.56 -14.07 7.01
CA PRO A 183 -2.36 -15.13 6.41
C PRO A 183 -2.62 -14.92 4.92
N ILE A 184 -2.92 -13.70 4.49
CA ILE A 184 -3.18 -13.36 3.09
C ILE A 184 -1.93 -13.63 2.25
N LEU A 185 -0.78 -13.08 2.67
CA LEU A 185 0.50 -13.30 2.01
C LEU A 185 0.87 -14.79 1.99
N LYS A 186 0.65 -15.51 3.10
CA LYS A 186 0.91 -16.95 3.19
C LYS A 186 0.04 -17.75 2.21
N ILE A 187 -1.26 -17.46 2.11
CA ILE A 187 -2.16 -18.17 1.18
C ILE A 187 -1.78 -17.88 -0.28
N ILE A 188 -1.40 -16.65 -0.59
CA ILE A 188 -1.06 -16.21 -1.95
C ILE A 188 0.30 -16.79 -2.38
N PHE A 189 1.36 -16.61 -1.59
CA PHE A 189 2.71 -17.09 -1.96
C PHE A 189 2.86 -18.61 -1.87
N ARG A 190 2.07 -19.30 -1.02
CA ARG A 190 2.07 -20.77 -1.00
C ARG A 190 1.55 -21.37 -2.32
N LYS A 191 0.75 -20.64 -3.09
CA LYS A 191 0.29 -21.06 -4.43
C LYS A 191 1.40 -20.95 -5.49
N GLU A 192 2.32 -19.99 -5.36
CA GLU A 192 3.43 -19.83 -6.30
C GLU A 192 4.49 -20.94 -6.14
N ALA A 193 4.77 -21.35 -4.90
CA ALA A 193 5.68 -22.47 -4.63
C ALA A 193 5.13 -23.81 -5.16
N ALA A 194 3.82 -24.02 -5.08
CA ALA A 194 3.17 -25.23 -5.60
C ALA A 194 3.24 -25.31 -7.14
N GLY A 195 3.01 -24.20 -7.85
CA GLY A 195 3.09 -24.16 -9.31
C GLY A 195 4.50 -24.31 -9.88
N ALA A 196 5.53 -23.83 -9.17
CA ALA A 196 6.93 -24.02 -9.57
C ALA A 196 7.44 -25.46 -9.37
N THR A 197 6.71 -26.27 -8.58
CA THR A 197 7.07 -27.67 -8.32
C THR A 197 6.50 -28.61 -9.39
N GLU A 198 5.34 -28.32 -9.97
CA GLU A 198 4.75 -29.12 -11.06
C GLU A 198 5.54 -29.02 -12.37
N GLU A 199 6.18 -27.88 -12.66
CA GLU A 199 6.98 -27.70 -13.88
C GLU A 199 8.36 -28.39 -13.81
N ARG A 200 8.72 -28.98 -12.65
CA ARG A 200 9.98 -29.69 -12.39
C ARG A 200 9.84 -31.21 -12.29
N VAL A 201 8.72 -31.80 -12.70
CA VAL A 201 8.68 -33.26 -12.91
C VAL A 201 9.13 -33.54 -14.35
N PRO A 202 10.36 -34.01 -14.60
CA PRO A 202 10.77 -34.38 -15.94
C PRO A 202 9.87 -35.50 -16.44
N ALA A 203 9.26 -35.30 -17.60
CA ALA A 203 8.58 -36.34 -18.38
C ALA A 203 9.62 -37.33 -18.95
N SER A 204 10.31 -38.04 -18.06
CA SER A 204 11.21 -39.13 -18.40
C SER A 204 11.10 -40.24 -17.37
N ALA A 205 9.93 -40.90 -17.34
CA ALA A 205 9.77 -42.18 -16.68
C ALA A 205 8.51 -42.90 -17.22
N THR A 206 8.59 -43.39 -18.44
CA THR A 206 8.02 -44.70 -18.81
C THR A 206 8.69 -45.14 -20.12
N ALA A 207 9.51 -46.18 -20.00
CA ALA A 207 9.97 -47.03 -21.08
C ALA A 207 8.81 -47.83 -21.69
#